data_AF-W2P9X9-F1
#
_entry.id   AF-W2P9X9-F1
#
_cell.length_a   1.000
_cell.length_b   1.000
_cell.length_c   1.000
_cell.angle_alpha   90.00
_cell.angle_beta   90.00
_cell.angle_gamma   90.00
#
_symmetry.space_group_name_H-M   'P 1'
#
loop_
_entity.id
_entity.type
_entity.pdbx_description
1 polymer ?
#
loop_
_entity_poly.entity_id
_entity_poly.type
_entity_poly.pdbx_seq_one_letter_code
_entity_poly.pdbx_strand_id
1 'polypeptide(L)'
;MALKWFVLLLLSALCMRPVLSQSLRDEPIPPHLQSPSSRLPLRLQMQDLCTNFVVICDFVAQHCNPEAKTQPWMKNPPLSDEKPKCIESFNLFYQHSNTLTSCIQELPADSSEKTQALLFLEFYTSWQQQNACKMFHATEAKAATECSGVNAHRPWRQTTWPLYCHEVFTMYNSTRHELDKLCERTPNSETFWEGYVDYIGPKTCKHYYDMVREARERGCGQKDKALHGQECRELFHWYADNKEVIETDCFELKASKPFYRGFYTWKKQQK
;
A
#
# COMPACT_ATOMS: atom_id res chain seq x y z
N MET A 1 31.87 -27.79 -41.92
CA MET A 1 32.89 -27.02 -41.17
C MET A 1 32.57 -25.53 -41.26
N ALA A 2 31.64 -25.06 -40.44
CA ALA A 2 31.17 -23.66 -40.46
C ALA A 2 30.86 -23.20 -39.03
N LEU A 3 31.85 -23.27 -38.16
CA LEU A 3 31.73 -22.82 -36.77
C LEU A 3 33.10 -22.36 -36.25
N LYS A 4 33.72 -21.37 -36.92
CA LYS A 4 35.00 -20.79 -36.45
C LYS A 4 35.32 -19.38 -36.94
N TRP A 5 34.41 -18.67 -37.62
CA TRP A 5 34.70 -17.37 -38.23
C TRP A 5 33.79 -16.20 -37.79
N PHE A 6 32.94 -16.39 -36.78
CA PHE A 6 32.06 -15.31 -36.27
C PHE A 6 32.53 -14.66 -34.96
N VAL A 7 33.61 -15.16 -34.34
CA VAL A 7 34.09 -14.66 -33.03
C VAL A 7 35.16 -13.56 -33.17
N LEU A 8 35.68 -13.32 -34.38
CA LEU A 8 36.81 -12.40 -34.62
C LEU A 8 36.43 -11.02 -35.18
N LEU A 9 35.15 -10.74 -35.41
CA LEU A 9 34.66 -9.44 -35.93
C LEU A 9 34.06 -8.50 -34.86
N LEU A 10 34.03 -8.91 -33.59
CA LEU A 10 33.48 -8.09 -32.48
C LEU A 10 34.55 -7.47 -31.56
N LEU A 11 35.85 -7.68 -31.84
CA LEU A 11 36.95 -7.22 -30.98
C LEU A 11 37.76 -6.03 -31.53
N SER A 12 37.37 -5.41 -32.65
CA SER A 12 38.09 -4.28 -33.26
C SER A 12 37.31 -2.97 -33.33
N ALA A 13 36.19 -2.84 -32.60
CA ALA A 13 35.50 -1.56 -32.42
C ALA A 13 35.88 -0.85 -31.10
N LEU A 14 36.93 -1.33 -30.44
CA LEU A 14 37.65 -0.62 -29.38
C LEU A 14 38.86 0.06 -30.03
N CYS A 15 39.05 1.34 -29.71
CA CYS A 15 40.09 2.26 -30.22
C CYS A 15 39.72 3.03 -31.50
N MET A 16 38.97 4.13 -31.35
CA MET A 16 39.46 5.50 -31.64
C MET A 16 38.32 6.56 -31.69
N ARG A 17 38.22 7.33 -30.60
CA ARG A 17 37.87 8.78 -30.50
C ARG A 17 36.43 9.25 -30.84
N PRO A 18 35.95 10.40 -30.30
CA PRO A 18 36.63 11.36 -29.43
C PRO A 18 36.00 11.49 -28.03
N VAL A 19 36.84 12.01 -27.13
CA VAL A 19 36.48 12.61 -25.84
C VAL A 19 35.44 13.71 -26.10
N LEU A 20 34.16 13.39 -25.89
CA LEU A 20 33.19 14.38 -25.44
C LEU A 20 33.07 14.18 -23.94
N SER A 21 33.58 15.15 -23.20
CA SER A 21 33.34 15.31 -21.77
C SER A 21 31.85 15.26 -21.51
N GLN A 22 31.32 14.08 -21.19
CA GLN A 22 30.08 13.98 -20.44
C GLN A 22 30.39 14.60 -19.10
N SER A 23 29.94 15.86 -18.95
CA SER A 23 29.62 16.43 -17.66
C SER A 23 28.99 15.32 -16.84
N LEU A 24 29.75 14.83 -15.84
CA LEU A 24 29.18 14.31 -14.62
C LEU A 24 28.07 15.31 -14.28
N ARG A 25 26.82 14.91 -14.51
CA ARG A 25 25.71 15.62 -13.91
C ARG A 25 25.98 15.51 -12.42
N ASP A 26 26.36 16.63 -11.83
CA ASP A 26 26.36 16.83 -10.39
C ASP A 26 24.98 16.41 -9.89
N GLU A 27 24.88 15.16 -9.45
CA GLU A 27 23.70 14.71 -8.75
C GLU A 27 23.79 15.36 -7.38
N PRO A 28 22.86 16.25 -6.99
CA PRO A 28 22.97 16.98 -5.75
C PRO A 28 23.09 15.98 -4.59
N ILE A 29 24.11 16.21 -3.76
CA ILE A 29 24.38 15.40 -2.58
C ILE A 29 23.54 16.02 -1.47
N PRO A 30 22.54 15.31 -0.90
CA PRO A 30 21.87 15.80 0.28
C PRO A 30 22.91 15.86 1.42
N PRO A 31 22.89 16.90 2.26
CA PRO A 31 23.77 16.93 3.41
C PRO A 31 23.39 15.79 4.36
N HIS A 32 24.37 14.97 4.72
CA HIS A 32 24.20 14.02 5.82
C HIS A 32 24.09 14.80 7.13
N LEU A 33 23.12 14.45 7.98
CA LEU A 33 23.12 14.90 9.37
C LEU A 33 24.41 14.42 10.02
N GLN A 34 25.34 15.34 10.28
CA GLN A 34 26.48 15.04 11.14
C GLN A 34 25.94 14.73 12.52
N SER A 35 26.43 13.65 13.14
CA SER A 35 26.05 13.32 14.50
C SER A 35 26.37 14.52 15.40
N PRO A 36 25.40 15.03 16.17
CA PRO A 36 25.66 16.18 17.04
C PRO A 36 26.83 15.84 17.96
N SER A 37 27.80 16.77 18.04
CA SER A 37 28.95 16.59 18.91
C SER A 37 28.46 16.46 20.35
N SER A 38 28.65 15.28 20.96
CA SER A 38 28.19 14.96 22.32
C SER A 38 28.78 15.88 23.41
N ARG A 39 29.74 16.74 23.04
CA ARG A 39 30.40 17.72 23.91
C ARG A 39 29.72 19.09 23.93
N LEU A 40 28.77 19.36 23.03
CA LEU A 40 28.05 20.63 22.97
C LEU A 40 26.81 20.62 23.90
N PRO A 41 26.40 21.78 24.45
CA PRO A 41 25.11 21.92 25.12
C PRO A 41 23.94 21.44 24.24
N LEU A 42 22.96 20.74 24.83
CA LEU A 42 21.82 20.15 24.12
C LEU A 42 21.09 21.12 23.18
N ARG A 43 20.98 22.39 23.58
CA ARG A 43 20.34 23.45 22.80
C ARG A 43 21.07 23.74 21.49
N LEU A 44 22.41 23.73 21.51
CA LEU A 44 23.23 23.95 20.32
C LEU A 44 23.20 22.72 19.40
N GLN A 45 23.17 21.51 19.96
CA GLN A 45 22.99 20.28 19.20
C GLN A 45 21.63 20.25 18.47
N MET A 46 20.56 20.68 19.13
CA MET A 46 19.23 20.79 18.50
C MET A 46 19.23 21.85 17.40
N GLN A 47 19.88 23.00 17.62
CA GLN A 47 19.94 24.07 16.63
C GLN A 47 20.68 23.61 15.35
N ASP A 48 21.82 22.93 15.50
CA ASP A 48 22.54 22.33 14.35
C ASP A 48 21.69 21.30 13.61
N LEU A 49 20.94 20.47 14.34
CA LEU A 49 20.04 19.47 13.76
C LEU A 49 18.92 20.15 12.94
N CYS A 50 18.30 21.20 13.49
CA CYS A 50 17.25 21.96 12.81
C CYS A 50 17.77 22.67 11.57
N THR A 51 18.94 23.32 11.64
CA THR A 51 19.54 24.03 10.50
C THR A 51 19.93 23.06 9.38
N ASN A 52 20.50 21.90 9.70
CA ASN A 52 20.81 20.89 8.71
C ASN A 52 19.54 20.28 8.08
N PHE A 53 18.48 20.12 8.87
CA PHE A 53 17.21 19.59 8.37
C PHE A 53 16.53 20.53 7.37
N VAL A 54 16.65 21.86 7.52
CA VAL A 54 16.17 22.82 6.52
C VAL A 54 16.80 22.56 5.15
N VAL A 55 18.09 22.23 5.09
CA VAL A 55 18.76 21.91 3.82
C VAL A 55 18.25 20.60 3.22
N ILE A 56 17.91 19.61 4.06
CA ILE A 56 17.26 18.37 3.62
C ILE A 56 15.86 18.66 3.05
N CYS A 57 15.08 19.53 3.70
CA CYS A 57 13.77 19.97 3.21
C CYS A 57 13.88 20.62 1.83
N ASP A 58 14.86 21.51 1.63
CA ASP A 58 15.11 22.14 0.34
C ASP A 58 15.51 21.12 -0.73
N PHE A 59 16.42 20.19 -0.42
CA PHE A 59 16.79 19.10 -1.32
C PHE A 59 15.56 18.29 -1.78
N VAL A 60 14.71 17.90 -0.83
CA VAL A 60 13.50 17.12 -1.10
C VAL A 60 12.53 17.91 -1.98
N ALA A 61 12.30 19.19 -1.68
CA ALA A 61 11.44 20.06 -2.48
C ALA A 61 11.96 20.25 -3.91
N GLN A 62 13.27 20.26 -4.11
CA GLN A 62 13.88 20.46 -5.43
C GLN A 62 13.97 19.17 -6.27
N HIS A 63 14.21 18.03 -5.63
CA HIS A 63 14.67 16.82 -6.34
C HIS A 63 13.79 15.58 -6.15
N CYS A 64 12.96 15.52 -5.12
CA CYS A 64 12.17 14.32 -4.83
C CYS A 64 10.80 14.30 -5.50
N ASN A 65 10.41 15.38 -6.19
CA ASN A 65 9.19 15.42 -6.98
C ASN A 65 9.22 16.47 -8.12
N PRO A 66 9.56 16.08 -9.36
CA PRO A 66 9.53 17.01 -10.49
C PRO A 66 8.11 17.37 -10.98
N GLU A 67 7.08 16.55 -10.69
CA GLU A 67 5.70 16.75 -11.20
C GLU A 67 4.79 17.57 -10.25
N ALA A 68 5.05 17.60 -8.94
CA ALA A 68 4.33 18.48 -8.00
C ALA A 68 4.53 19.97 -8.30
N LYS A 69 5.64 20.35 -8.96
CA LYS A 69 5.84 21.73 -9.45
C LYS A 69 4.82 22.14 -10.52
N THR A 70 4.16 21.17 -11.17
CA THR A 70 3.21 21.42 -12.25
C THR A 70 1.74 21.19 -11.88
N GLN A 71 1.42 20.47 -10.78
CA GLN A 71 0.03 20.22 -10.36
C GLN A 71 -0.14 20.18 -8.82
N PRO A 72 -0.39 21.33 -8.17
CA PRO A 72 -0.58 21.44 -6.72
C PRO A 72 -1.83 20.75 -6.15
N TRP A 73 -2.73 20.24 -7.01
CA TRP A 73 -4.00 19.61 -6.63
C TRP A 73 -3.95 18.07 -6.61
N MET A 74 -2.79 17.46 -6.88
CA MET A 74 -2.63 16.02 -6.85
C MET A 74 -2.59 15.52 -5.39
N LYS A 75 -3.67 14.87 -4.95
CA LYS A 75 -3.78 14.32 -3.58
C LYS A 75 -2.77 13.21 -3.27
N ASN A 76 -2.16 12.60 -4.30
CA ASN A 76 -1.19 11.52 -4.20
C ASN A 76 -0.15 11.70 -5.31
N PRO A 77 0.87 12.56 -5.13
CA PRO A 77 1.91 12.69 -6.14
C PRO A 77 2.68 11.37 -6.29
N PRO A 78 3.01 10.94 -7.53
CA PRO A 78 3.88 9.80 -7.74
C PRO A 78 5.27 10.17 -7.22
N LEU A 79 5.59 9.70 -6.02
CA LEU A 79 6.95 9.73 -5.51
C LEU A 79 7.72 8.66 -6.27
N SER A 80 8.82 9.07 -6.88
CA SER A 80 9.73 8.12 -7.50
C SER A 80 10.37 7.32 -6.37
N ASP A 81 9.84 6.12 -6.12
CA ASP A 81 10.47 5.00 -5.38
C ASP A 81 11.91 4.72 -5.90
N GLU A 82 12.31 5.33 -7.02
CA GLU A 82 13.58 5.16 -7.72
C GLU A 82 14.67 6.15 -7.27
N LYS A 83 14.42 7.05 -6.31
CA LYS A 83 15.44 7.97 -5.78
C LYS A 83 15.87 7.62 -4.34
N PRO A 84 16.93 6.81 -4.16
CA PRO A 84 17.44 6.40 -2.84
C PRO A 84 17.65 7.55 -1.86
N LYS A 85 18.14 8.71 -2.34
CA LYS A 85 18.40 9.91 -1.54
C LYS A 85 17.14 10.53 -0.92
N CYS A 86 15.99 10.42 -1.58
CA CYS A 86 14.71 10.86 -1.05
C CYS A 86 14.24 9.95 0.08
N ILE A 87 14.38 8.63 -0.12
CA ILE A 87 14.07 7.61 0.87
C ILE A 87 14.97 7.75 2.10
N GLU A 88 16.27 8.02 1.93
CA GLU A 88 17.20 8.31 3.03
C GLU A 88 16.74 9.50 3.87
N SER A 89 16.31 10.58 3.22
CA SER A 89 15.80 11.78 3.88
C SER A 89 14.51 11.50 4.68
N PHE A 90 13.61 10.69 4.13
CA PHE A 90 12.39 10.27 4.83
C PHE A 90 12.66 9.33 6.00
N ASN A 91 13.59 8.38 5.84
CA ASN A 91 14.00 7.48 6.92
C ASN A 91 14.66 8.24 8.08
N LEU A 92 15.48 9.23 7.76
CA LEU A 92 16.10 10.12 8.73
C LEU A 92 15.04 10.92 9.52
N PHE A 93 14.01 11.42 8.82
CA PHE A 93 12.89 12.07 9.50
C PHE A 93 12.10 11.10 10.38
N TYR A 94 11.85 9.87 9.92
CA TYR A 94 11.17 8.85 10.72
C TYR A 94 11.91 8.54 12.03
N GLN A 95 13.25 8.44 11.99
CA GLN A 95 14.09 8.16 13.17
C GLN A 95 14.10 9.31 14.19
N HIS A 96 13.89 10.54 13.74
CA HIS A 96 14.00 11.75 14.55
C HIS A 96 12.73 12.63 14.54
N SER A 97 11.57 12.00 14.30
CA SER A 97 10.32 12.70 13.96
C SER A 97 9.90 13.73 15.02
N ASN A 98 10.02 13.38 16.29
CA ASN A 98 9.67 14.29 17.39
C ASN A 98 10.53 15.57 17.37
N THR A 99 11.85 15.41 17.29
CA THR A 99 12.79 16.54 17.30
C THR A 99 12.66 17.39 16.04
N LEU A 100 12.58 16.76 14.88
CA LEU A 100 12.50 17.47 13.61
C LEU A 100 11.13 18.14 13.39
N THR A 101 10.05 17.56 13.90
CA THR A 101 8.73 18.24 13.90
C THR A 101 8.77 19.51 14.74
N SER A 102 9.41 19.49 15.92
CA SER A 102 9.61 20.70 16.72
C SER A 102 10.44 21.75 15.98
N CYS A 103 11.52 21.35 15.30
CA CYS A 103 12.29 22.26 14.43
C CYS A 103 11.41 22.94 13.39
N ILE A 104 10.53 22.19 12.71
CA ILE A 104 9.61 22.74 11.71
C ILE A 104 8.65 23.75 12.34
N GLN A 105 8.14 23.46 13.54
CA GLN A 105 7.21 24.35 14.25
C GLN A 105 7.85 25.69 14.63
N GLU A 106 9.14 25.69 14.99
CA GLU A 106 9.90 26.89 15.36
C GLU A 106 10.30 27.78 14.16
N LEU A 107 10.17 27.28 12.92
CA LEU A 107 10.44 28.08 11.72
C LEU A 107 9.41 29.23 11.56
N PRO A 108 9.83 30.42 11.12
CA PRO A 108 8.93 31.56 10.87
C PRO A 108 7.86 31.20 9.83
N ALA A 109 6.60 31.53 10.11
CA ALA A 109 5.45 31.09 9.29
C ALA A 109 5.56 31.48 7.80
N ASP A 110 6.06 32.68 7.51
CA ASP A 110 6.15 33.22 6.14
C ASP A 110 7.53 32.99 5.49
N SER A 111 8.37 32.11 6.05
CA SER A 111 9.70 31.82 5.51
C SER A 111 9.69 30.79 4.37
N SER A 112 10.67 30.89 3.48
CA SER A 112 10.95 29.88 2.45
C SER A 112 11.21 28.50 3.08
N GLU A 113 11.90 28.49 4.20
CA GLU A 113 12.29 27.33 4.98
C GLU A 113 11.05 26.61 5.52
N LYS A 114 10.08 27.37 6.04
CA LYS A 114 8.79 26.81 6.47
C LYS A 114 8.03 26.19 5.31
N THR A 115 8.02 26.86 4.16
CA THR A 115 7.35 26.35 2.95
C THR A 115 7.97 25.02 2.49
N GLN A 116 9.30 24.95 2.40
CA GLN A 116 10.03 23.72 2.04
C GLN A 116 9.80 22.61 3.07
N ALA A 117 9.78 22.95 4.36
CA ALA A 117 9.51 21.98 5.42
C ALA A 117 8.09 21.39 5.37
N LEU A 118 7.08 22.20 5.02
CA LEU A 118 5.72 21.70 4.82
C LEU A 118 5.61 20.78 3.60
N LEU A 119 6.29 21.13 2.49
CA LEU A 119 6.38 20.25 1.32
C LEU A 119 7.09 18.93 1.64
N PHE A 120 8.15 18.98 2.44
CA PHE A 120 8.81 17.78 2.94
C PHE A 120 7.81 16.89 3.70
N LEU A 121 7.00 17.44 4.61
CA LEU A 121 6.01 16.67 5.38
C LEU A 121 4.94 16.03 4.49
N GLU A 122 4.48 16.75 3.46
CA GLU A 122 3.53 16.23 2.49
C GLU A 122 4.09 15.03 1.71
N PHE A 123 5.34 15.15 1.23
CA PHE A 123 6.01 14.07 0.53
C PHE A 123 6.34 12.90 1.45
N TYR A 124 6.79 13.16 2.67
CA TYR A 124 7.01 12.14 3.67
C TYR A 124 5.72 11.36 3.99
N THR A 125 4.60 12.05 4.15
CA THR A 125 3.29 11.42 4.43
C THR A 125 2.86 10.54 3.25
N SER A 126 3.00 11.05 2.03
CA SER A 126 2.68 10.30 0.81
C SER A 126 3.57 9.05 0.66
N TRP A 127 4.88 9.20 0.94
CA TRP A 127 5.83 8.08 0.94
C TRP A 127 5.48 7.04 2.01
N GLN A 128 5.15 7.47 3.24
CA GLN A 128 4.74 6.58 4.31
C GLN A 128 3.49 5.79 3.95
N GLN A 129 2.48 6.45 3.37
CA GLN A 129 1.27 5.78 2.90
C GLN A 129 1.59 4.73 1.83
N GLN A 130 2.38 5.08 0.81
CA GLN A 130 2.78 4.16 -0.25
C GLN A 130 3.56 2.96 0.32
N ASN A 131 4.51 3.21 1.22
CA ASN A 131 5.30 2.15 1.84
C ASN A 131 4.46 1.24 2.75
N ALA A 132 3.53 1.81 3.52
CA ALA A 132 2.57 1.04 4.31
C ALA A 132 1.71 0.13 3.42
N CYS A 133 1.19 0.66 2.31
CA CYS A 133 0.41 -0.14 1.36
C CYS A 133 1.25 -1.21 0.66
N LYS A 134 2.49 -0.91 0.29
CA LYS A 134 3.43 -1.90 -0.28
C LYS A 134 3.68 -3.07 0.67
N MET A 135 3.96 -2.78 1.94
CA MET A 135 4.16 -3.81 2.97
C MET A 135 2.89 -4.60 3.24
N PHE A 136 1.75 -3.91 3.28
CA PHE A 136 0.44 -4.53 3.42
C PHE A 136 0.14 -5.49 2.25
N HIS A 137 0.28 -5.05 1.00
CA HIS A 137 0.03 -5.88 -0.18
C HIS A 137 0.99 -7.06 -0.31
N ALA A 138 2.25 -6.90 0.12
CA ALA A 138 3.18 -8.02 0.20
C ALA A 138 2.72 -9.08 1.22
N THR A 139 2.25 -8.62 2.39
CA THR A 139 1.68 -9.49 3.43
C THR A 139 0.40 -10.17 2.96
N GLU A 140 -0.49 -9.40 2.31
CA GLU A 140 -1.74 -9.86 1.71
C GLU A 140 -1.47 -10.96 0.67
N ALA A 141 -0.53 -10.73 -0.27
CA ALA A 141 -0.16 -11.70 -1.30
C ALA A 141 0.37 -13.02 -0.69
N LYS A 142 1.22 -12.92 0.34
CA LYS A 142 1.76 -14.08 1.03
C LYS A 142 0.66 -14.84 1.78
N ALA A 143 -0.18 -14.15 2.54
CA ALA A 143 -1.28 -14.77 3.26
C ALA A 143 -2.36 -15.35 2.33
N ALA A 144 -2.65 -14.71 1.19
CA ALA A 144 -3.50 -15.29 0.15
C ALA A 144 -2.95 -16.64 -0.34
N THR A 145 -1.62 -16.74 -0.53
CA THR A 145 -0.99 -17.97 -1.01
C THR A 145 -0.91 -19.06 0.07
N GLU A 146 -0.55 -18.69 1.30
CA GLU A 146 -0.23 -19.63 2.37
C GLU A 146 -1.44 -20.00 3.24
N CYS A 147 -2.42 -19.10 3.38
CA CYS A 147 -3.47 -19.19 4.40
C CYS A 147 -4.88 -19.44 3.83
N SER A 148 -5.05 -19.61 2.52
CA SER A 148 -6.37 -19.76 1.89
C SER A 148 -6.50 -21.04 1.06
N GLY A 149 -7.72 -21.36 0.64
CA GLY A 149 -8.03 -22.46 -0.30
C GLY A 149 -7.61 -23.84 0.22
N VAL A 150 -6.97 -24.65 -0.64
CA VAL A 150 -6.53 -26.02 -0.28
C VAL A 150 -5.54 -26.02 0.89
N ASN A 151 -4.81 -24.92 1.10
CA ASN A 151 -3.87 -24.78 2.20
C ASN A 151 -4.57 -24.48 3.54
N ALA A 152 -5.78 -23.94 3.53
CA ALA A 152 -6.60 -23.71 4.73
C ALA A 152 -7.27 -24.98 5.29
N HIS A 153 -7.36 -26.06 4.51
CA HIS A 153 -8.07 -27.30 4.89
C HIS A 153 -7.15 -28.49 5.25
N ARG A 154 -5.83 -28.30 5.33
CA ARG A 154 -4.92 -29.39 5.74
C ARG A 154 -5.08 -29.70 7.23
N PRO A 155 -5.10 -30.98 7.65
CA PRO A 155 -4.98 -31.33 9.06
C PRO A 155 -3.68 -30.76 9.60
N TRP A 156 -3.78 -29.78 10.49
CA TRP A 156 -2.65 -29.04 11.04
C TRP A 156 -1.74 -30.00 11.82
N ARG A 157 -0.55 -30.29 11.30
CA ARG A 157 0.53 -30.82 12.14
C ARG A 157 1.10 -29.64 12.92
N GLN A 158 1.17 -29.75 14.24
CA GLN A 158 1.49 -28.71 15.23
C GLN A 158 2.77 -27.88 14.99
N THR A 159 3.59 -28.21 13.98
CA THR A 159 4.99 -27.79 13.99
C THR A 159 5.37 -26.56 13.19
N THR A 160 4.57 -25.88 12.35
CA THR A 160 5.07 -24.59 11.75
C THR A 160 4.17 -23.62 10.99
N TRP A 161 2.87 -23.85 10.73
CA TRP A 161 2.06 -22.95 9.88
C TRP A 161 0.89 -22.17 10.53
N PRO A 162 0.30 -22.57 11.68
CA PRO A 162 -0.82 -21.82 12.26
C PRO A 162 -0.47 -20.41 12.77
N LEU A 163 0.77 -20.19 13.23
CA LEU A 163 1.17 -18.93 13.87
C LEU A 163 1.18 -17.75 12.89
N TYR A 164 1.79 -17.91 11.71
CA TYR A 164 1.85 -16.82 10.72
C TYR A 164 0.44 -16.37 10.26
N CYS A 165 -0.43 -17.32 9.88
CA CYS A 165 -1.79 -16.98 9.44
C CYS A 165 -2.61 -16.36 10.58
N HIS A 166 -2.52 -16.91 11.79
CA HIS A 166 -3.20 -16.36 12.95
C HIS A 166 -2.69 -14.95 13.31
N GLU A 167 -1.38 -14.72 13.30
CA GLU A 167 -0.76 -13.42 13.55
C GLU A 167 -1.15 -12.38 12.50
N VAL A 168 -1.04 -12.73 11.20
CA VAL A 168 -1.38 -11.82 10.10
C VAL A 168 -2.85 -11.43 10.17
N PHE A 169 -3.74 -12.41 10.31
CA PHE A 169 -5.17 -12.09 10.37
C PHE A 169 -5.52 -11.34 11.65
N THR A 170 -4.93 -11.68 12.81
CA THR A 170 -5.19 -10.96 14.08
C THR A 170 -4.74 -9.51 14.00
N MET A 171 -3.55 -9.26 13.45
CA MET A 171 -3.07 -7.91 13.16
C MET A 171 -4.06 -7.20 12.23
N TYR A 172 -4.42 -7.83 11.11
CA TYR A 172 -5.35 -7.25 10.14
C TYR A 172 -6.69 -6.91 10.79
N ASN A 173 -7.25 -7.77 11.63
CA ASN A 173 -8.52 -7.53 12.32
C ASN A 173 -8.52 -6.22 13.13
N SER A 174 -7.38 -5.85 13.71
CA SER A 174 -7.24 -4.62 14.50
C SER A 174 -7.06 -3.35 13.66
N THR A 175 -6.48 -3.44 12.46
CA THR A 175 -6.13 -2.27 11.62
C THR A 175 -6.90 -2.24 10.29
N ARG A 176 -7.89 -3.12 10.15
CA ARG A 176 -8.56 -3.46 8.89
C ARG A 176 -9.14 -2.26 8.15
N HIS A 177 -10.05 -1.53 8.80
CA HIS A 177 -10.79 -0.44 8.15
C HIS A 177 -9.88 0.71 7.71
N GLU A 178 -8.77 0.92 8.43
CA GLU A 178 -7.79 1.93 8.10
C GLU A 178 -6.98 1.51 6.87
N LEU A 179 -6.49 0.27 6.85
CA LEU A 179 -5.71 -0.25 5.72
C LEU A 179 -6.55 -0.40 4.45
N ASP A 180 -7.79 -0.89 4.54
CA ASP A 180 -8.69 -1.02 3.38
C ASP A 180 -9.07 0.34 2.77
N LYS A 181 -9.15 1.38 3.60
CA LYS A 181 -9.42 2.75 3.15
C LYS A 181 -8.18 3.40 2.56
N LEU A 182 -7.00 3.07 3.09
CA LEU A 182 -5.73 3.66 2.72
C LEU A 182 -5.13 3.01 1.46
N CYS A 183 -5.30 1.69 1.34
CA CYS A 183 -4.65 0.83 0.36
C CYS A 183 -5.72 0.20 -0.52
N GLU A 184 -5.66 0.50 -1.81
CA GLU A 184 -6.65 0.01 -2.79
C GLU A 184 -6.61 -1.53 -2.91
N ARG A 185 -7.64 -2.10 -3.54
CA ARG A 185 -7.74 -3.55 -3.76
C ARG A 185 -6.61 -4.06 -4.67
N THR A 186 -6.14 -5.27 -4.40
CA THR A 186 -5.19 -5.99 -5.26
C THR A 186 -5.83 -7.25 -5.85
N PRO A 187 -5.18 -7.92 -6.81
CA PRO A 187 -5.62 -9.23 -7.28
C PRO A 187 -5.68 -10.32 -6.21
N ASN A 188 -4.96 -10.16 -5.08
CA ASN A 188 -4.90 -11.15 -4.01
C ASN A 188 -6.00 -10.97 -2.96
N SER A 189 -6.69 -9.82 -2.96
CA SER A 189 -7.62 -9.47 -1.88
C SER A 189 -8.74 -10.49 -1.68
N GLU A 190 -9.33 -11.04 -2.75
CA GLU A 190 -10.40 -12.04 -2.59
C GLU A 190 -9.92 -13.29 -1.83
N THR A 191 -8.78 -13.84 -2.28
CA THR A 191 -8.19 -15.03 -1.70
C THR A 191 -7.70 -14.80 -0.27
N PHE A 192 -7.13 -13.63 0.01
CA PHE A 192 -6.77 -13.21 1.36
C PHE A 192 -8.01 -13.17 2.28
N TRP A 193 -9.11 -12.59 1.79
CA TRP A 193 -10.35 -12.44 2.54
C TRP A 193 -11.06 -13.75 2.84
N GLU A 194 -11.00 -14.71 1.92
CA GLU A 194 -11.47 -16.08 2.18
C GLU A 194 -10.66 -16.71 3.33
N GLY A 195 -9.33 -16.59 3.32
CA GLY A 195 -8.48 -17.05 4.40
C GLY A 195 -8.78 -16.37 5.75
N TYR A 196 -8.93 -15.04 5.75
CA TYR A 196 -9.26 -14.29 6.98
C TYR A 196 -10.55 -14.79 7.62
N VAL A 197 -11.60 -14.97 6.82
CA VAL A 197 -12.92 -15.41 7.31
C VAL A 197 -12.91 -16.86 7.81
N ASP A 198 -12.10 -17.72 7.21
CA ASP A 198 -11.99 -19.10 7.67
C ASP A 198 -11.26 -19.23 9.02
N TYR A 199 -10.36 -18.30 9.35
CA TYR A 199 -9.53 -18.38 10.56
C TYR A 199 -10.10 -17.60 11.74
N ILE A 200 -10.46 -16.33 11.54
CA ILE A 200 -10.83 -15.43 12.64
C ILE A 200 -11.98 -14.47 12.31
N GLY A 201 -12.46 -14.43 11.06
CA GLY A 201 -13.49 -13.48 10.67
C GLY A 201 -14.84 -13.73 11.38
N PRO A 202 -15.71 -12.72 11.42
CA PRO A 202 -17.04 -12.86 12.02
C PRO A 202 -17.87 -13.96 11.34
N LYS A 203 -18.66 -14.71 12.13
CA LYS A 203 -19.58 -15.74 11.60
C LYS A 203 -20.51 -15.20 10.51
N THR A 204 -20.93 -13.93 10.64
CA THR A 204 -21.76 -13.24 9.65
C THR A 204 -21.05 -13.11 8.30
N CYS A 205 -19.76 -12.78 8.27
CA CYS A 205 -19.00 -12.68 7.02
C CYS A 205 -18.75 -14.04 6.37
N LYS A 206 -18.55 -15.08 7.19
CA LYS A 206 -18.48 -16.47 6.69
C LYS A 206 -19.77 -16.87 5.99
N HIS A 207 -20.91 -16.66 6.65
CA HIS A 207 -22.19 -16.97 6.07
C HIS A 207 -22.45 -16.15 4.79
N TYR A 208 -22.11 -14.84 4.79
CA TYR A 208 -22.22 -14.01 3.60
C TYR A 208 -21.43 -14.57 2.40
N TYR A 209 -20.19 -14.99 2.58
CA TYR A 209 -19.39 -15.56 1.50
C TYR A 209 -19.92 -16.90 1.01
N ASP A 210 -20.37 -17.77 1.92
CA ASP A 210 -21.01 -19.03 1.55
C ASP A 210 -22.29 -18.81 0.74
N MET A 211 -23.14 -17.88 1.16
CA MET A 211 -24.33 -17.48 0.41
C MET A 211 -23.99 -16.87 -0.96
N VAL A 212 -22.93 -16.06 -1.08
CA VAL A 212 -22.51 -15.50 -2.37
C VAL A 212 -22.08 -16.61 -3.33
N ARG A 213 -21.37 -17.63 -2.83
CA ARG A 213 -21.01 -18.83 -3.62
C ARG A 213 -22.25 -19.60 -4.04
N GLU A 214 -23.16 -19.86 -3.10
CA GLU A 214 -24.42 -20.56 -3.35
C GLU A 214 -25.29 -19.81 -4.38
N ALA A 215 -25.43 -18.49 -4.22
CA ALA A 215 -26.19 -17.64 -5.13
C ALA A 215 -25.61 -17.67 -6.56
N ARG A 216 -24.30 -17.77 -6.69
CA ARG A 216 -23.62 -17.92 -7.98
C ARG A 216 -23.93 -19.27 -8.62
N GLU A 217 -23.79 -20.36 -7.87
CA GLU A 217 -24.08 -21.73 -8.33
C GLU A 217 -25.54 -21.89 -8.76
N ARG A 218 -26.45 -21.31 -7.98
CA ARG A 218 -27.89 -21.32 -8.27
C ARG A 218 -28.27 -20.35 -9.40
N GLY A 219 -27.40 -19.42 -9.78
CA GLY A 219 -27.69 -18.44 -10.83
C GLY A 219 -28.65 -17.34 -10.38
N CYS A 220 -28.64 -16.96 -9.11
CA CYS A 220 -29.54 -15.97 -8.51
C CYS A 220 -29.40 -14.55 -9.10
N GLY A 221 -28.38 -14.28 -9.92
CA GLY A 221 -28.27 -13.03 -10.69
C GLY A 221 -29.15 -12.98 -11.95
N GLN A 222 -29.77 -14.10 -12.33
CA GLN A 222 -30.72 -14.18 -13.45
C GLN A 222 -32.11 -13.70 -13.00
N LYS A 223 -32.79 -12.89 -13.82
CA LYS A 223 -34.05 -12.24 -13.46
C LYS A 223 -35.12 -13.23 -13.01
N ASP A 224 -35.31 -14.32 -13.76
CA ASP A 224 -36.32 -15.34 -13.46
C ASP A 224 -36.07 -15.99 -12.09
N LYS A 225 -34.84 -16.46 -11.85
CA LYS A 225 -34.44 -17.05 -10.57
C LYS A 225 -34.47 -16.06 -9.41
N ALA A 226 -34.10 -14.81 -9.63
CA ALA A 226 -34.15 -13.77 -8.62
C ALA A 226 -35.59 -13.45 -8.16
N LEU A 227 -36.56 -13.49 -9.07
CA LEU A 227 -37.95 -13.12 -8.79
C LEU A 227 -38.78 -14.32 -8.30
N HIS A 228 -38.54 -15.50 -8.85
CA HIS A 228 -39.41 -16.67 -8.63
C HIS A 228 -38.72 -17.80 -7.86
N GLY A 229 -37.38 -17.83 -7.81
CA GLY A 229 -36.63 -18.83 -7.04
C GLY A 229 -36.78 -18.63 -5.54
N GLN A 230 -37.34 -19.61 -4.83
CA GLN A 230 -37.48 -19.55 -3.37
C GLN A 230 -36.11 -19.45 -2.68
N GLU A 231 -35.17 -20.30 -3.08
CA GLU A 231 -33.82 -20.37 -2.51
C GLU A 231 -33.08 -19.04 -2.64
N CYS A 232 -33.15 -18.38 -3.82
CA CYS A 232 -32.53 -17.06 -4.00
C CYS A 232 -33.17 -15.99 -3.10
N ARG A 233 -34.48 -16.05 -2.87
CA ARG A 233 -35.18 -15.11 -1.99
C ARG A 233 -34.79 -15.30 -0.53
N GLU A 234 -34.61 -16.53 -0.07
CA GLU A 234 -34.12 -16.83 1.30
C GLU A 234 -32.75 -16.18 1.54
N LEU A 235 -31.82 -16.31 0.58
CA LEU A 235 -30.51 -15.65 0.64
C LEU A 235 -30.63 -14.10 0.65
N PHE A 236 -31.53 -13.55 -0.16
CA PHE A 236 -31.77 -12.10 -0.21
C PHE A 236 -32.41 -11.53 1.06
N HIS A 237 -33.32 -12.28 1.68
CA HIS A 237 -33.92 -11.92 2.95
C HIS A 237 -32.87 -11.88 4.05
N TRP A 238 -32.08 -12.95 4.19
CA TRP A 238 -31.01 -12.96 5.18
C TRP A 238 -30.03 -11.80 4.98
N TYR A 239 -29.66 -11.49 3.73
CA TYR A 239 -28.80 -10.34 3.44
C TYR A 239 -29.45 -9.02 3.83
N ALA A 240 -30.75 -8.84 3.58
CA ALA A 240 -31.46 -7.63 3.96
C ALA A 240 -31.45 -7.43 5.49
N ASP A 241 -31.61 -8.51 6.26
CA ASP A 241 -31.65 -8.48 7.72
C ASP A 241 -30.26 -8.21 8.34
N ASN A 242 -29.17 -8.55 7.63
CA ASN A 242 -27.80 -8.43 8.12
C ASN A 242 -26.98 -7.36 7.36
N LYS A 243 -27.61 -6.56 6.50
CA LYS A 243 -26.97 -5.67 5.52
C LYS A 243 -25.97 -4.71 6.14
N GLU A 244 -26.31 -4.11 7.28
CA GLU A 244 -25.46 -3.12 7.95
C GLU A 244 -24.12 -3.72 8.39
N VAL A 245 -24.17 -4.87 9.07
CA VAL A 245 -22.97 -5.61 9.49
C VAL A 245 -22.18 -6.08 8.27
N ILE A 246 -22.84 -6.56 7.21
CA ILE A 246 -22.12 -7.04 6.02
C ILE A 246 -21.41 -5.90 5.29
N GLU A 247 -22.09 -4.78 5.06
CA GLU A 247 -21.52 -3.65 4.32
C GLU A 247 -20.47 -2.87 5.13
N THR A 248 -20.48 -3.01 6.46
CA THR A 248 -19.47 -2.43 7.34
C THR A 248 -18.30 -3.40 7.56
N ASP A 249 -18.60 -4.65 7.92
CA ASP A 249 -17.66 -5.61 8.49
C ASP A 249 -17.22 -6.72 7.54
N CYS A 250 -17.79 -6.84 6.33
CA CYS A 250 -17.36 -7.85 5.38
C CYS A 250 -16.81 -7.22 4.10
N PHE A 251 -15.76 -7.80 3.55
CA PHE A 251 -15.21 -7.33 2.28
C PHE A 251 -16.03 -7.83 1.11
N GLU A 252 -16.42 -6.92 0.23
CA GLU A 252 -17.17 -7.27 -0.97
C GLU A 252 -16.27 -8.00 -1.99
N LEU A 253 -16.60 -9.27 -2.26
CA LEU A 253 -15.94 -10.07 -3.30
C LEU A 253 -16.41 -9.61 -4.70
N LYS A 254 -15.54 -9.60 -5.71
CA LYS A 254 -15.93 -9.39 -7.12
C LYS A 254 -16.96 -10.45 -7.56
N ALA A 255 -16.85 -11.66 -7.02
CA ALA A 255 -17.81 -12.75 -7.24
C ALA A 255 -19.24 -12.47 -6.71
N SER A 256 -19.44 -11.43 -5.88
CA SER A 256 -20.75 -11.04 -5.35
C SER A 256 -21.63 -10.28 -6.35
N LYS A 257 -21.07 -9.78 -7.47
CA LYS A 257 -21.84 -9.01 -8.46
C LYS A 257 -23.14 -9.68 -8.94
N PRO A 258 -23.16 -10.98 -9.29
CA PRO A 258 -24.39 -11.66 -9.64
C PRO A 258 -25.40 -11.71 -8.49
N PHE A 259 -24.93 -11.92 -7.26
CA PHE A 259 -25.77 -11.87 -6.06
C PHE A 259 -26.45 -10.51 -5.91
N TYR A 260 -25.68 -9.41 -5.95
CA TYR A 260 -26.22 -8.06 -5.85
C TYR A 260 -27.20 -7.72 -6.97
N ARG A 261 -26.90 -8.13 -8.21
CA ARG A 261 -27.81 -7.95 -9.34
C ARG A 261 -29.17 -8.63 -9.07
N GLY A 262 -29.15 -9.85 -8.55
CA GLY A 262 -30.34 -10.59 -8.15
C GLY A 262 -31.09 -9.88 -7.02
N PHE A 263 -30.38 -9.56 -5.95
CA PHE A 263 -30.91 -8.87 -4.76
C PHE A 263 -31.64 -7.57 -5.12
N TYR A 264 -31.01 -6.69 -5.92
CA TYR A 264 -31.64 -5.43 -6.33
C TYR A 264 -32.79 -5.63 -7.32
N THR A 265 -32.81 -6.72 -8.08
CA THR A 265 -33.94 -7.08 -8.95
C THR A 265 -35.15 -7.51 -8.13
N TRP A 266 -34.93 -8.37 -7.14
CA TRP A 266 -35.95 -8.81 -6.18
C TRP A 266 -36.47 -7.65 -5.32
N LYS A 267 -35.56 -6.85 -4.73
CA LYS A 267 -35.91 -5.73 -3.85
C LYS A 267 -36.77 -4.66 -4.54
N LYS A 268 -36.63 -4.47 -5.85
CA LYS A 268 -37.47 -3.54 -6.63
C LYS A 268 -38.93 -3.97 -6.73
N GLN A 269 -39.23 -5.27 -6.60
CA GLN A 269 -40.62 -5.78 -6.61
C GLN A 269 -41.29 -5.71 -5.24
N GLN A 270 -40.52 -5.42 -4.18
CA GLN A 270 -41.02 -5.29 -2.80
C GLN A 270 -41.38 -3.83 -2.44
N LYS A 271 -41.18 -2.90 -3.38
CA LYS A 271 -41.56 -1.49 -3.25
C LYS A 271 -42.81 -1.22 -4.09
#